data_AF-A0A6J6TBT1-F1
#
_entry.id   AF-A0A6J6TBT1-F1
#
_cell.length_a   1.000
_cell.length_b   1.000
_cell.length_c   1.000
_cell.angle_alpha   90.00
_cell.angle_beta   90.00
_cell.angle_gamma   90.00
#
_symmetry.space_group_name_H-M   'P 1'
#
loop_
_entity.id
_entity.type
_entity.pdbx_description
1 polymer ?
#
loop_
_entity_poly.entity_id
_entity_poly.type
_entity_poly.pdbx_seq_one_letter_code
_entity_poly.pdbx_strand_id
1 'polypeptide(L)'
;MQRASSPAELLRDLNAFGYLFESLVIRDIRIYSDPLDGTVTHYRDGDGLEVDVIVSTADRWGAFEVKLGTAQIDEAAAKLLAFANKVDTSRMGSPVVLGVVTGTGYG
;
A
#
# COMPACT_ATOMS: atom_id res chain seq x y z
N MET A 1 3.18 2.49 28.78
CA MET A 1 2.25 3.44 28.14
C MET A 1 3.06 4.22 27.11
N GLN A 2 2.95 3.85 25.83
CA GLN A 2 3.66 4.50 24.73
C GLN A 2 3.00 5.88 24.55
N ARG A 3 3.76 6.98 24.76
CA ARG A 3 3.25 8.33 24.51
C ARG A 3 3.03 8.47 23.01
N ALA A 4 1.86 9.01 22.62
CA ALA A 4 1.65 9.42 21.23
C ALA A 4 2.71 10.46 20.86
N SER A 5 3.40 10.25 19.73
CA SER A 5 4.40 11.20 19.22
C SER A 5 3.71 12.51 18.85
N SER A 6 4.23 13.63 19.36
CA SER A 6 3.81 14.95 18.92
C SER A 6 4.18 15.18 17.44
N PRO A 7 3.51 16.11 16.73
CA PRO A 7 3.87 16.42 15.34
C PRO A 7 5.35 16.78 15.16
N ALA A 8 5.94 17.49 16.12
CA ALA A 8 7.36 17.85 16.09
C ALA A 8 8.29 16.64 16.24
N GLU A 9 7.88 15.60 16.98
CA GLU A 9 8.62 14.35 17.11
C GLU A 9 8.52 13.51 15.82
N LEU A 10 7.34 13.45 15.19
CA LEU A 10 7.16 12.77 13.90
C LEU A 10 7.97 13.41 12.76
N LEU A 11 8.09 14.74 12.75
CA LEU A 11 8.93 15.44 11.76
C LEU A 11 10.43 15.17 11.97
N ARG A 12 10.84 14.75 13.18
CA ARG A 12 12.22 14.36 13.48
C ARG A 12 12.48 12.87 13.20
N ASP A 13 11.43 12.06 13.15
CA ASP A 13 11.47 10.63 12.82
C ASP A 13 10.54 10.34 11.64
N LEU A 14 11.05 10.58 10.43
CA LEU A 14 10.31 10.38 9.20
C LEU A 14 9.94 8.92 8.95
N ASN A 15 10.64 7.96 9.56
CA ASN A 15 10.26 6.54 9.47
C ASN A 15 9.00 6.28 10.29
N ALA A 16 8.97 6.74 11.55
CA ALA A 16 7.76 6.65 12.37
C ALA A 16 6.57 7.39 11.73
N PHE A 17 6.82 8.55 11.11
CA PHE A 17 5.79 9.24 10.36
C PHE A 17 5.33 8.45 9.12
N GLY A 18 6.26 7.83 8.39
CA GLY A 18 5.96 6.92 7.28
C GLY A 18 5.02 5.78 7.68
N TYR A 19 5.32 5.08 8.78
CA TYR A 19 4.45 4.00 9.29
C TYR A 19 3.07 4.49 9.73
N LEU A 20 2.99 5.69 10.32
CA LEU A 20 1.71 6.29 10.69
C LEU A 20 0.89 6.66 9.44
N PHE A 21 1.54 7.21 8.41
CA PHE A 21 0.91 7.53 7.14
C PHE A 21 0.40 6.27 6.42
N GLU A 22 1.24 5.22 6.36
CA GLU A 22 0.85 3.90 5.85
C GLU A 22 -0.38 3.36 6.58
N SER A 23 -0.38 3.39 7.92
CA SER A 23 -1.51 2.94 8.73
C SER A 23 -2.80 3.73 8.44
N LEU A 24 -2.68 5.04 8.20
CA LEU A 24 -3.81 5.90 7.84
C LEU A 24 -4.37 5.56 6.45
N VAL A 25 -3.50 5.36 5.47
CA VAL A 25 -3.90 4.95 4.11
C VAL A 25 -4.58 3.58 4.13
N ILE A 26 -4.01 2.59 4.85
CA ILE A 26 -4.59 1.24 4.98
C ILE A 26 -5.98 1.31 5.63
N ARG A 27 -6.13 2.11 6.68
CA ARG A 27 -7.43 2.32 7.34
C ARG A 27 -8.46 2.86 6.35
N ASP A 28 -8.10 3.89 5.59
CA ASP A 28 -9.03 4.53 4.67
C ASP A 28 -9.38 3.61 3.49
N ILE A 29 -8.42 2.84 2.96
CA ILE A 29 -8.69 1.80 1.96
C ILE A 29 -9.68 0.76 2.48
N ARG A 30 -9.53 0.29 3.73
CA ARG A 30 -10.49 -0.64 4.36
C ARG A 30 -11.89 -0.05 4.45
N ILE A 31 -12.00 1.21 4.84
CA ILE A 31 -13.29 1.92 4.92
C ILE A 31 -13.93 2.01 3.53
N TYR A 32 -13.15 2.30 2.49
CA TYR A 32 -13.67 2.41 1.13
C TYR A 32 -13.96 1.05 0.48
N SER A 33 -13.27 -0.01 0.87
CA SER A 33 -13.49 -1.36 0.33
C SER A 33 -14.68 -2.07 0.99
N ASP A 34 -15.01 -1.74 2.24
CA ASP A 34 -16.06 -2.41 3.02
C ASP A 34 -17.44 -2.44 2.32
N PRO A 35 -17.96 -1.35 1.73
CA PRO A 35 -19.25 -1.38 1.02
C PRO A 35 -19.27 -2.22 -0.26
N LEU A 36 -18.10 -2.67 -0.72
CA LEU A 36 -17.91 -3.50 -1.91
C LEU A 36 -17.58 -4.96 -1.55
N ASP A 37 -17.78 -5.34 -0.28
CA ASP A 37 -17.35 -6.62 0.30
C ASP A 37 -15.85 -6.88 0.05
N GLY A 38 -15.05 -5.81 0.01
CA GLY A 38 -13.63 -5.85 -0.29
C GLY A 38 -12.79 -6.19 0.94
N THR A 39 -11.88 -7.13 0.78
CA THR A 39 -10.88 -7.48 1.80
C THR A 39 -9.55 -6.79 1.53
N VAL A 40 -8.84 -6.43 2.61
CA VAL A 40 -7.55 -5.74 2.54
C VAL A 40 -6.49 -6.59 3.23
N THR A 41 -5.50 -7.04 2.47
CA THR A 41 -4.39 -7.87 2.95
C THR A 41 -3.04 -7.23 2.63
N HIS A 42 -1.98 -7.69 3.29
CA HIS A 42 -0.59 -7.38 2.93
C HIS A 42 0.05 -8.64 2.36
N TYR A 43 1.09 -8.47 1.54
CA TYR A 43 1.83 -9.60 0.96
C TYR A 43 3.32 -9.50 1.24
N ARG A 44 3.94 -10.64 1.50
CA ARG A 44 5.39 -10.82 1.59
C ARG A 44 5.74 -12.23 1.13
N ASP A 45 6.73 -12.38 0.25
CA ASP A 45 7.23 -13.68 -0.21
C ASP A 45 8.63 -14.02 0.33
N GLY A 46 9.09 -15.23 0.00
CA GLY A 46 10.42 -15.70 0.40
C GLY A 46 11.59 -15.06 -0.34
N ASP A 47 11.32 -14.37 -1.46
CA ASP A 47 12.31 -13.63 -2.23
C ASP A 47 12.48 -12.17 -1.72
N GLY A 48 11.71 -11.80 -0.69
CA GLY A 48 11.72 -10.45 -0.12
C GLY A 48 10.85 -9.44 -0.89
N LEU A 49 10.00 -9.90 -1.81
CA LEU A 49 9.00 -9.03 -2.42
C LEU A 49 7.88 -8.76 -1.41
N GLU A 50 7.54 -7.48 -1.24
CA GLU A 50 6.51 -7.00 -0.33
C GLU A 50 5.54 -6.10 -1.10
N VAL A 51 4.27 -6.16 -0.71
CA VAL A 51 3.23 -5.25 -1.16
C VAL A 51 2.43 -4.82 0.06
N ASP A 52 2.40 -3.51 0.29
CA ASP A 52 1.76 -2.91 1.48
C ASP A 52 0.26 -3.26 1.54
N VAL A 53 -0.43 -3.17 0.39
CA VAL A 53 -1.88 -3.36 0.31
C VAL A 53 -2.30 -4.13 -0.93
N ILE A 54 -3.10 -5.18 -0.72
CA ILE A 54 -3.90 -5.84 -1.74
C ILE A 54 -5.36 -5.67 -1.36
N VAL A 55 -6.16 -5.15 -2.28
CA VAL A 55 -7.62 -5.08 -2.15
C VAL A 55 -8.22 -6.13 -3.08
N SER A 56 -9.06 -7.01 -2.55
CA SER A 56 -9.77 -8.01 -3.34
C SER A 56 -11.26 -8.02 -3.03
N THR A 57 -12.05 -8.22 -4.07
CA THR A 57 -13.50 -8.48 -4.01
C THR A 57 -13.75 -9.89 -4.54
N ALA A 58 -15.01 -10.28 -4.74
CA ALA A 58 -15.36 -11.61 -5.24
C ALA A 58 -14.71 -11.97 -6.60
N ASP A 59 -14.50 -10.99 -7.48
CA ASP A 59 -14.07 -11.21 -8.87
C ASP A 59 -12.89 -10.35 -9.34
N ARG A 60 -12.48 -9.35 -8.54
CA ARG A 60 -11.46 -8.37 -8.92
C ARG A 60 -10.48 -8.10 -7.79
N TRP A 61 -9.27 -7.73 -8.15
CA TRP A 61 -8.25 -7.31 -7.21
C TRP A 61 -7.40 -6.16 -7.74
N GLY A 62 -6.79 -5.42 -6.83
CA GLY A 62 -5.79 -4.40 -7.11
C GLY A 62 -4.78 -4.32 -5.98
N ALA A 63 -3.64 -3.70 -6.24
CA ALA A 63 -2.55 -3.58 -5.27
C ALA A 63 -2.02 -2.16 -5.19
N PHE A 64 -1.59 -1.78 -3.99
CA PHE A 64 -1.07 -0.46 -3.70
C PHE A 64 0.19 -0.51 -2.84
N GLU A 65 1.10 0.39 -3.15
CA GLU A 65 2.23 0.76 -2.30
C GLU A 65 1.94 2.13 -1.67
N VAL A 66 2.39 2.31 -0.43
CA VAL A 66 2.25 3.59 0.28
C VAL A 66 3.63 4.19 0.50
N LYS A 67 3.81 5.45 0.08
CA LYS A 67 5.08 6.17 0.23
C LYS A 67 4.83 7.59 0.71
N LEU A 68 5.45 7.96 1.84
CA LEU A 68 5.27 9.30 2.41
C LEU A 68 5.73 10.43 1.46
N GLY A 69 6.81 10.20 0.70
CA GLY A 69 7.35 11.17 -0.27
C GLY A 69 7.44 10.61 -1.70
N THR A 70 7.81 11.47 -2.64
CA THR A 70 7.79 11.16 -4.08
C THR A 70 9.02 10.40 -4.59
N ALA A 71 10.14 10.47 -3.87
CA ALA A 71 11.42 9.92 -4.32
C ALA A 71 11.41 8.40 -4.58
N GLN A 72 10.46 7.67 -3.98
CA GLN A 72 10.34 6.21 -4.07
C GLN A 72 9.16 5.75 -4.94
N ILE A 73 8.48 6.65 -5.65
CA ILE A 73 7.30 6.30 -6.47
C ILE A 73 7.67 5.30 -7.56
N ASP A 74 8.74 5.56 -8.32
CA ASP A 74 9.12 4.68 -9.44
C ASP A 74 9.60 3.31 -8.94
N GLU A 75 10.32 3.26 -7.82
CA GLU A 75 10.72 2.01 -7.17
C GLU A 75 9.49 1.21 -6.71
N ALA A 76 8.52 1.88 -6.09
CA ALA A 76 7.27 1.28 -5.66
C ALA A 76 6.44 0.76 -6.84
N ALA A 77 6.34 1.53 -7.92
CA ALA A 77 5.67 1.10 -9.15
C ALA A 77 6.34 -0.13 -9.78
N ALA A 78 7.67 -0.16 -9.82
CA ALA A 78 8.42 -1.32 -10.30
C ALA A 78 8.17 -2.57 -9.43
N LYS A 79 8.06 -2.43 -8.11
CA LYS A 79 7.68 -3.53 -7.20
C LYS A 79 6.29 -4.07 -7.48
N LEU A 80 5.30 -3.18 -7.68
CA LEU A 80 3.92 -3.59 -8.03
C LEU A 80 3.86 -4.33 -9.38
N LEU A 81 4.62 -3.88 -10.38
CA LEU A 81 4.72 -4.57 -11.66
C LEU A 81 5.40 -5.94 -11.52
N ALA A 82 6.46 -6.04 -10.73
CA ALA A 82 7.12 -7.31 -10.44
C ALA A 82 6.18 -8.28 -9.72
N PHE A 83 5.40 -7.78 -8.75
CA PHE A 83 4.37 -8.55 -8.06
C PHE A 83 3.31 -9.07 -9.04
N ALA A 84 2.73 -8.18 -9.85
CA ALA A 84 1.71 -8.55 -10.83
C ALA A 84 2.20 -9.61 -11.82
N ASN A 85 3.48 -9.58 -12.20
CA ASN A 85 4.10 -10.60 -13.06
C ASN A 85 4.29 -11.95 -12.37
N LYS A 86 4.35 -12.01 -11.02
CA LYS A 86 4.40 -13.26 -10.25
C LYS A 86 3.02 -13.88 -10.01
N VAL A 87 1.94 -13.08 -10.08
CA VAL A 87 0.57 -13.58 -9.86
C VAL A 87 0.12 -14.42 -11.05
N ASP A 88 -0.42 -15.61 -10.77
CA ASP A 88 -1.09 -16.43 -11.78
C ASP A 88 -2.45 -15.80 -12.17
N THR A 89 -2.42 -14.97 -13.21
CA THR A 89 -3.62 -14.26 -13.70
C THR A 89 -4.63 -15.18 -14.35
N SER A 90 -4.29 -16.44 -14.68
CA SER A 90 -5.28 -17.42 -15.16
C SER A 90 -6.25 -17.85 -14.04
N ARG A 91 -5.80 -17.75 -12.79
CA ARG A 91 -6.59 -18.09 -11.60
C ARG A 91 -7.16 -16.87 -10.89
N MET A 92 -6.38 -15.80 -10.80
CA MET A 92 -6.73 -14.61 -10.01
C MET A 92 -7.35 -13.49 -10.87
N GLY A 93 -7.27 -13.59 -12.20
CA GLY A 93 -7.53 -12.46 -13.10
C GLY A 93 -6.39 -11.43 -13.07
N SER A 94 -6.41 -10.50 -14.04
CA SER A 94 -5.48 -9.37 -14.05
C SER A 94 -5.87 -8.33 -13.00
N PRO A 95 -4.89 -7.63 -12.39
CA PRO A 95 -5.21 -6.54 -11.47
C PRO A 95 -5.96 -5.43 -12.21
N VAL A 96 -7.02 -4.92 -11.59
CA VAL A 96 -7.77 -3.77 -12.15
C VAL A 96 -7.06 -2.45 -11.90
N VAL A 97 -6.13 -2.42 -10.93
CA VAL A 97 -5.31 -1.27 -10.59
C VAL A 97 -4.02 -1.71 -9.90
N LEU A 98 -2.93 -1.03 -10.25
CA LEU A 98 -1.67 -0.98 -9.50
C LEU A 98 -1.39 0.49 -9.23
N GLY A 99 -1.29 0.90 -7.96
CA GLY A 99 -1.20 2.31 -7.61
C GLY A 99 -0.21 2.61 -6.50
N VAL A 100 0.44 3.77 -6.57
CA VAL A 100 1.24 4.30 -5.44
C VAL A 100 0.45 5.42 -4.79
N VAL A 101 0.15 5.27 -3.50
CA VAL A 101 -0.47 6.32 -2.69
C VAL A 101 0.63 7.12 -2.00
N THR A 102 0.64 8.44 -2.20
CA THR A 102 1.66 9.31 -1.63
C THR A 102 1.08 10.51 -0.89
N GLY A 103 1.81 10.99 0.12
CA GLY A 103 1.38 12.10 0.99
C GLY A 103 1.46 13.49 0.33
N THR A 104 2.02 13.58 -0.87
CA THR A 104 2.19 14.83 -1.61
C THR A 104 1.74 14.67 -3.06
N GLY A 105 1.29 15.75 -3.69
CA GLY A 105 1.04 15.73 -5.13
C GLY A 105 2.31 15.60 -5.96
N TYR A 106 2.17 15.30 -7.25
CA TYR A 106 3.23 15.52 -8.22
C TYR A 106 3.45 17.03 -8.35
N GLY A 107 4.65 17.49 -7.99
CA GLY A 107 5.10 18.87 -8.16
C GLY A 107 6.09 18.98 -9.32
#